data_AF-A0A0G4MNR3-F1
#
_entry.id   AF-A0A0G4MNR3-F1
#
_cell.length_a   1.000
_cell.length_b   1.000
_cell.length_c   1.000
_cell.angle_alpha   90.00
_cell.angle_beta   90.00
_cell.angle_gamma   90.00
#
_symmetry.space_group_name_H-M   'P 1'
#
loop_
_entity.id
_entity.type
_entity.pdbx_description
1 polymer ?
#
loop_
_entity_poly.entity_id
_entity_poly.type
_entity_poly.pdbx_seq_one_letter_code
_entity_poly.pdbx_strand_id
1 'polypeptide(L)'
;MPCLLEIRPGPGGLESRFFADSVFKITKWPTSAGEEPLQEAVLEIKDAGAYGLFRGEAGMHRVQRVPDTERSGRTHTSAVAVWVLPSFPDSHE
;
A
#
# COMPACT_ATOMS: atom_id res chain seq x y z
N MET A 1 -3.28 -7.76 -18.89
CA MET A 1 -4.30 -7.99 -17.85
C MET A 1 -4.27 -6.84 -16.85
N PRO A 2 -5.42 -6.19 -16.60
CA PRO A 2 -5.61 -5.21 -15.53
C PRO A 2 -5.29 -5.79 -14.15
N CYS A 3 -5.10 -4.92 -13.17
CA CYS A 3 -4.72 -5.28 -11.81
C CYS A 3 -5.58 -4.56 -10.77
N LEU A 4 -6.07 -5.28 -9.78
CA LEU A 4 -6.56 -4.70 -8.55
C LEU A 4 -5.42 -4.75 -7.52
N LEU A 5 -5.05 -3.60 -6.99
CA LEU A 5 -3.99 -3.46 -5.99
C LEU A 5 -4.59 -2.88 -4.71
N GLU A 6 -4.27 -3.50 -3.60
CA GLU A 6 -4.74 -3.08 -2.28
C GLU A 6 -3.59 -2.98 -1.29
N ILE A 7 -3.51 -1.86 -0.58
CA ILE A 7 -2.48 -1.57 0.44
C ILE A 7 -3.19 -1.38 1.77
N ARG A 8 -2.85 -2.23 2.76
CA ARG A 8 -3.42 -2.19 4.10
C ARG A 8 -2.33 -2.10 5.18
N PRO A 9 -2.39 -1.12 6.09
CA PRO A 9 -1.54 -1.07 7.26
C PRO A 9 -1.63 -2.37 8.08
N GLY A 10 -0.48 -2.93 8.45
CA GLY A 10 -0.36 -4.10 9.30
C GLY A 10 -0.01 -3.74 10.76
N PRO A 11 0.66 -4.65 11.49
CA PRO A 11 1.18 -4.36 12.83
C PRO A 11 2.11 -3.13 12.84
N GLY A 12 2.01 -2.30 13.88
CA GLY A 12 2.78 -1.04 13.98
C GLY A 12 1.97 0.17 14.45
N GLY A 13 0.65 0.05 14.54
CA GLY A 13 -0.22 1.14 15.01
C GLY A 13 -0.26 2.30 14.03
N LEU A 14 -0.03 3.53 14.50
CA LEU A 14 -0.01 4.70 13.62
C LEU A 14 1.15 4.66 12.62
N GLU A 15 2.27 4.07 13.00
CA GLU A 15 3.47 3.97 12.15
C GLU A 15 3.23 3.11 10.91
N SER A 16 2.43 2.03 11.01
CA SER A 16 2.10 1.23 9.84
C SER A 16 1.24 1.99 8.82
N ARG A 17 0.46 2.99 9.26
CA ARG A 17 -0.30 3.87 8.36
C ARG A 17 0.60 4.86 7.64
N PHE A 18 1.57 5.46 8.35
CA PHE A 18 2.60 6.28 7.70
C PHE A 18 3.46 5.48 6.73
N PHE A 19 3.76 4.23 7.07
CA PHE A 19 4.47 3.35 6.15
C PHE A 19 3.63 2.99 4.93
N ALA A 20 2.35 2.66 5.11
CA ALA A 20 1.42 2.40 4.00
C ALA A 20 1.29 3.61 3.07
N ASP A 21 1.19 4.82 3.63
CA ASP A 21 1.20 6.07 2.88
C ASP A 21 2.52 6.28 2.11
N SER A 22 3.65 5.95 2.72
CA SER A 22 4.95 6.00 2.04
C SER A 22 5.01 5.04 0.85
N VAL A 23 4.51 3.80 1.01
CA VAL A 23 4.42 2.82 -0.09
C VAL A 23 3.49 3.30 -1.19
N PHE A 24 2.31 3.82 -0.83
CA PHE A 24 1.37 4.39 -1.80
C PHE A 24 1.98 5.58 -2.56
N LYS A 25 2.76 6.45 -1.91
CA LYS A 25 3.38 7.61 -2.57
C LYS A 25 4.47 7.25 -3.58
N ILE A 26 5.12 6.08 -3.46
CA ILE A 26 6.12 5.60 -4.44
C ILE A 26 5.51 5.50 -5.85
N THR A 27 4.24 5.11 -5.92
CA THR A 27 3.54 4.86 -7.19
C THR A 27 3.05 6.15 -7.86
N LYS A 28 3.10 7.28 -7.14
CA LYS A 28 2.67 8.62 -7.59
C LYS A 28 1.21 8.68 -8.07
N TRP A 29 0.36 7.80 -7.56
CA TRP A 29 -1.06 7.82 -7.90
C TRP A 29 -1.78 9.03 -7.27
N PRO A 30 -2.77 9.62 -7.98
CA PRO A 30 -3.57 10.69 -7.43
C PRO A 30 -4.32 10.20 -6.19
N THR A 31 -4.20 10.95 -5.09
CA THR A 31 -4.90 10.66 -3.83
C THR A 31 -5.98 11.69 -3.58
N SER A 32 -7.15 11.22 -3.11
CA SER A 32 -8.17 12.07 -2.52
C SER A 32 -8.01 12.21 -1.00
N ALA A 33 -7.04 11.51 -0.40
CA ALA A 33 -6.77 11.58 1.02
C ALA A 33 -6.08 12.91 1.37
N GLY A 34 -6.50 13.53 2.47
CA GLY A 34 -5.87 14.73 3.05
C GLY A 34 -4.53 14.41 3.70
N GLU A 35 -4.11 15.22 4.68
CA GLU A 35 -2.84 15.03 5.42
C GLU A 35 -2.85 13.81 6.37
N GLU A 36 -3.98 13.11 6.49
CA GLU A 36 -4.15 11.97 7.39
C GLU A 36 -3.41 10.71 6.89
N PRO A 37 -2.83 9.89 7.79
CA PRO A 37 -2.13 8.67 7.42
C PRO A 37 -3.06 7.65 6.74
N LEU A 38 -2.56 6.97 5.69
CA LEU A 38 -3.35 6.05 4.89
C LEU A 38 -3.99 4.94 5.75
N GLN A 39 -5.32 4.85 5.71
CA GLN A 39 -6.07 3.81 6.40
C GLN A 39 -6.20 2.55 5.55
N GLU A 40 -6.47 2.73 4.26
CA GLU A 40 -6.43 1.71 3.21
C GLU A 40 -6.33 2.40 1.85
N ALA A 41 -5.79 1.70 0.85
CA ALA A 41 -5.90 2.11 -0.55
C ALA A 41 -6.34 0.91 -1.39
N VAL A 42 -7.38 1.09 -2.20
CA VAL A 42 -7.85 0.10 -3.18
C VAL A 42 -7.85 0.77 -4.54
N LEU A 43 -7.15 0.17 -5.50
CA LEU A 43 -6.85 0.77 -6.79
C LEU A 43 -7.05 -0.24 -7.90
N GLU A 44 -7.72 0.20 -8.95
CA GLU A 44 -7.81 -0.56 -10.18
C GLU A 44 -6.93 0.06 -11.27
N ILE A 45 -5.92 -0.69 -11.69
CA ILE A 45 -4.99 -0.32 -12.76
C ILE A 45 -5.46 -1.02 -14.03
N LYS A 46 -6.04 -0.25 -14.95
CA LYS A 46 -6.65 -0.75 -16.20
C LYS A 46 -5.64 -1.07 -17.30
N ASP A 47 -4.37 -0.67 -17.11
CA ASP A 47 -3.32 -0.86 -18.10
C ASP A 47 -3.06 -2.33 -18.41
N ALA A 48 -2.86 -2.61 -19.70
CA ALA A 48 -2.55 -3.95 -20.17
C ALA A 48 -1.19 -4.41 -19.63
N GLY A 49 -1.21 -5.41 -18.74
CA GLY A 49 0.01 -6.03 -18.21
C GLY A 49 0.35 -5.59 -16.80
N ALA A 50 -0.44 -4.68 -16.21
CA ALA A 50 -0.28 -4.22 -14.83
C ALA A 50 -0.12 -5.37 -13.83
N TYR A 51 -0.96 -6.42 -13.92
CA TYR A 51 -0.85 -7.55 -12.99
C TYR A 51 0.52 -8.25 -13.07
N GLY A 52 1.08 -8.40 -14.27
CA GLY A 52 2.40 -9.01 -14.47
C GLY A 52 3.53 -8.18 -13.87
N LEU A 53 3.38 -6.85 -13.85
CA LEU A 53 4.35 -5.93 -13.26
C LEU A 53 4.27 -5.94 -11.73
N PHE A 54 3.06 -5.90 -11.16
CA PHE A 54 2.87 -5.74 -9.72
C PHE A 54 2.83 -7.05 -8.93
N ARG A 55 2.62 -8.22 -9.56
CA ARG A 55 2.48 -9.51 -8.84
C ARG A 55 3.63 -9.84 -7.88
N GLY A 56 4.83 -9.31 -8.12
CA GLY A 56 6.00 -9.49 -7.25
C GLY A 56 5.92 -8.72 -5.94
N GLU A 57 5.08 -7.69 -5.88
CA GLU A 57 4.86 -6.86 -4.70
C GLU A 57 3.84 -7.45 -3.73
N ALA A 58 3.16 -8.54 -4.11
CA ALA A 58 2.17 -9.20 -3.26
C ALA A 58 2.84 -9.79 -2.02
N GLY A 59 2.38 -9.37 -0.84
CA GLY A 59 2.86 -9.90 0.43
C GLY A 59 2.99 -8.85 1.53
N MET A 60 3.75 -9.21 2.57
CA MET A 60 3.99 -8.36 3.72
C MET A 60 5.32 -7.63 3.55
N HIS A 61 5.27 -6.30 3.57
CA HIS A 61 6.45 -5.45 3.54
C HIS A 61 6.72 -4.94 4.96
N ARG A 62 8.00 -4.90 5.37
CA ARG A 62 8.40 -4.56 6.73
C ARG A 62 9.34 -3.36 6.73
N VAL A 63 9.13 -2.44 7.65
CA VAL A 63 10.02 -1.30 7.90
C VAL A 63 10.54 -1.33 9.33
N GLN A 64 11.81 -0.96 9.50
CA GLN A 64 12.44 -0.76 10.80
C GLN A 64 13.09 0.62 10.82
N ARG A 65 12.52 1.55 11.57
CA ARG A 65 13.04 2.92 11.71
C ARG A 65 12.62 3.53 13.05
N VAL A 66 13.21 4.66 13.40
CA VAL A 66 12.72 5.51 14.49
C VAL A 66 11.58 6.35 13.92
N PRO A 67 10.32 6.19 14.37
CA PRO A 67 9.22 7.03 13.92
C PRO A 67 9.42 8.48 14.33
N ASP A 68 8.90 9.42 13.55
CA ASP A 68 8.87 10.84 13.93
C ASP A 68 8.03 11.09 15.20
N THR A 69 7.14 10.15 15.53
CA THR A 69 6.32 10.17 16.75
C THR A 69 7.05 9.65 17.99
N GLU A 70 8.25 9.06 17.85
CA GLU A 70 9.02 8.45 18.94
C GLU A 70 10.08 9.41 19.49
N ARG A 71 9.99 9.72 20.79
CA ARG A 71 10.87 10.72 21.45
C ARG A 71 12.16 10.14 22.01
N SER A 72 12.20 8.84 22.29
CA SER A 72 13.36 8.17 22.89
C SER A 72 14.37 7.64 21.86
N GLY A 73 14.12 7.81 20.57
CA GLY A 73 14.99 7.30 19.50
C GLY A 73 14.96 5.78 19.34
N ARG A 74 13.90 5.10 19.80
CA ARG A 74 13.77 3.65 19.71
C ARG A 74 13.33 3.23 18.31
N THR A 75 13.98 2.21 17.76
CA THR A 75 13.56 1.62 16.48
C THR A 75 12.28 0.82 16.66
N HIS A 76 11.26 1.16 15.87
CA HIS A 76 10.02 0.40 15.78
C HIS A 76 10.05 -0.51 14.55
N THR A 77 9.43 -1.68 14.67
CA THR A 77 9.16 -2.55 13.53
C THR A 77 7.70 -2.44 13.18
N SER A 78 7.39 -2.08 11.94
CA SER A 78 6.02 -1.99 11.41
C SER A 78 5.92 -2.73 10.08
N ALA A 79 4.70 -3.05 9.66
CA ALA A 79 4.47 -3.74 8.40
C ALA A 79 3.24 -3.22 7.65
N VAL A 80 3.19 -3.48 6.35
CA VAL A 80 2.07 -3.19 5.46
C VAL A 80 1.83 -4.41 4.56
N ALA A 81 0.57 -4.78 4.37
CA ALA A 81 0.16 -5.83 3.46
C ALA A 81 -0.17 -5.22 2.10
N VAL A 82 0.38 -5.80 1.04
CA VAL A 82 0.07 -5.46 -0.35
C VAL A 82 -0.57 -6.67 -1.01
N TRP A 83 -1.78 -6.49 -1.51
CA TRP A 83 -2.51 -7.48 -2.29
C TRP A 83 -2.49 -7.07 -3.75
N VAL A 84 -2.22 -8.03 -4.62
CA VAL A 84 -2.17 -7.83 -6.06
C VAL A 84 -2.98 -8.94 -6.70
N LEU A 85 -4.12 -8.56 -7.29
CA LEU A 85 -5.11 -9.46 -7.84
C LEU A 85 -5.30 -9.14 -9.34
N PRO A 86 -5.54 -10.13 -10.19
CA PRO A 86 -5.99 -9.86 -11.54
C PRO A 86 -7.38 -9.18 -11.49
N SER A 87 -7.54 -8.05 -12.18
CA SER A 87 -8.87 -7.45 -12.39
C SER A 87 -9.43 -7.94 -13.73
N PHE A 88 -10.70 -8.35 -13.72
CA PHE A 88 -11.46 -8.73 -14.89
C PHE A 88 -12.55 -7.69 -15.08
N PRO A 89 -12.64 -7.02 -16.24
CA PRO A 89 -13.76 -6.15 -16.51
C PRO A 89 -15.06 -6.97 -16.47
N ASP A 90 -16.10 -6.41 -15.85
CA ASP A 90 -17.42 -7.04 -15.84
C ASP A 90 -17.86 -7.27 -17.29
N SER A 91 -17.96 -8.54 -17.68
CA SER A 91 -18.67 -8.95 -18.88
C SER A 91 -20.15 -8.82 -18.59
N HIS A 92 -20.70 -7.61 -18.76
CA HIS A 92 -22.13 -7.45 -18.93
C HIS A 92 -22.52 -8.12 -20.26
N GLU A 93 -22.93 -9.39 -20.18
CA GLU A 93 -23.98 -9.92 -21.07
C GLU A 93 -25.36 -9.45 -20.57
#